data_AF-A0A1I0LXY1-F1
#
_entry.id   AF-A0A1I0LXY1-F1
#
_cell.length_a   1.000
_cell.length_b   1.000
_cell.length_c   1.000
_cell.angle_alpha   90.00
_cell.angle_beta   90.00
_cell.angle_gamma   90.00
#
_symmetry.space_group_name_H-M   'P 1'
#
loop_
_entity.id
_entity.type
_entity.pdbx_description
1 polymer ?
#
loop_
_entity_poly.entity_id
_entity_poly.type
_entity_poly.pdbx_seq_one_letter_code
_entity_poly.pdbx_strand_id
1 'polypeptide(L)'
;MRIVRNNPVNRVDPDGCDVHPADSAAYNTILNTLHPADRQYVILDKNGNIDYAMMKAHDSDSENYICLMDLTGSDLVFNVNIQEKYTDYMNEQGESGDNGKLSYCEPDDFFVDNDFSSPSGLTTGESGKYGTTLLPGNGSSGVNSVDNAAHVFIHPSLSEIGKAEALSHELYGHGYLYHKYRNRTVAGHQYIGSTDTNILLRQHIFRARKETVSYLKK
;
A
#
# COMPACT_ATOMS: atom_id res chain seq x y z
N MET A 1 28.15 -31.30 -32.95
CA MET A 1 28.64 -31.47 -31.56
C MET A 1 28.39 -30.16 -30.83
N ARG A 2 27.54 -30.21 -29.80
CA ARG A 2 27.02 -29.16 -28.89
C ARG A 2 27.38 -27.68 -29.16
N ILE A 3 26.35 -26.89 -29.49
CA ILE A 3 26.27 -25.48 -29.08
C ILE A 3 25.37 -25.40 -27.84
N VAL A 4 25.83 -24.57 -26.91
CA VAL A 4 25.42 -24.32 -25.53
C VAL A 4 24.19 -23.41 -25.39
N ARG A 5 23.72 -23.31 -24.13
CA ARG A 5 22.87 -22.29 -23.49
C ARG A 5 21.37 -22.56 -23.45
N ASN A 6 21.00 -23.41 -22.50
CA ASN A 6 19.68 -23.36 -21.89
C ASN A 6 19.85 -22.73 -20.49
N ASN A 7 19.87 -21.39 -20.45
CA ASN A 7 19.62 -20.66 -19.22
C ASN A 7 18.51 -19.66 -19.59
N PRO A 8 17.28 -19.80 -19.08
CA PRO A 8 16.26 -18.80 -19.33
C PRO A 8 16.76 -17.48 -18.75
N VAL A 9 16.95 -16.50 -19.63
CA VAL A 9 17.23 -15.13 -19.24
C VAL A 9 15.99 -14.64 -18.53
N ASN A 10 16.02 -14.62 -17.20
CA ASN A 10 15.14 -13.78 -16.40
C ASN A 10 15.33 -12.35 -16.90
N ARG A 11 14.44 -11.90 -17.79
CA ARG A 11 14.25 -10.48 -18.07
C ARG A 11 13.53 -9.88 -16.86
N VAL A 12 14.27 -9.72 -15.78
CA VAL A 12 13.96 -8.66 -14.81
C VAL A 12 14.53 -7.41 -15.47
N ASP A 13 13.65 -6.44 -15.70
CA ASP A 13 14.01 -5.14 -16.26
C ASP A 13 15.18 -4.53 -15.43
N PRO A 14 16.28 -4.08 -16.05
CA PRO A 14 17.40 -3.45 -15.33
C PRO A 14 17.01 -2.19 -14.55
N ASP A 15 15.87 -1.58 -14.89
CA ASP A 15 15.33 -0.36 -14.28
C ASP A 15 13.96 -0.63 -13.59
N GLY A 16 13.75 -1.86 -13.09
CA GLY A 16 12.47 -2.44 -12.64
C GLY A 16 11.48 -1.55 -11.87
N CYS A 17 10.19 -1.88 -11.97
CA CYS A 17 9.11 -1.09 -11.40
C CYS A 17 9.16 -1.07 -9.86
N ASP A 18 9.05 0.13 -9.32
CA ASP A 18 9.46 0.45 -7.95
C ASP A 18 8.30 0.89 -7.05
N VAL A 19 8.59 0.98 -5.76
CA VAL A 19 7.79 1.77 -4.81
C VAL A 19 8.37 3.18 -4.75
N HIS A 20 7.55 4.18 -5.08
CA HIS A 20 7.92 5.59 -5.15
C HIS A 20 7.23 6.37 -4.02
N PRO A 21 7.96 6.77 -2.98
CA PRO A 21 7.45 7.77 -2.04
C PRO A 21 7.47 9.16 -2.71
N ALA A 22 6.33 9.85 -2.75
CA ALA A 22 6.24 11.16 -3.40
C ALA A 22 7.08 12.25 -2.71
N ASP A 23 7.27 12.12 -1.40
CA ASP A 23 8.05 13.04 -0.58
C ASP A 23 8.58 12.37 0.71
N SER A 24 9.22 13.16 1.57
CA SER A 24 9.74 12.68 2.86
C SER A 24 8.65 12.24 3.83
N ALA A 25 7.43 12.79 3.74
CA ALA A 25 6.31 12.37 4.58
C ALA A 25 5.82 10.98 4.17
N ALA A 26 5.71 10.72 2.87
CA ALA A 26 5.41 9.40 2.33
C ALA A 26 6.48 8.39 2.74
N TYR A 27 7.75 8.73 2.56
CA TYR A 27 8.87 7.87 2.93
C TYR A 27 8.88 7.53 4.43
N ASN A 28 8.73 8.53 5.30
CA ASN A 28 8.65 8.29 6.75
C ASN A 28 7.43 7.46 7.13
N THR A 29 6.30 7.65 6.45
CA THR A 29 5.09 6.84 6.67
C THR A 29 5.34 5.37 6.32
N ILE A 30 6.04 5.10 5.22
CA ILE A 30 6.49 3.74 4.86
C ILE A 30 7.41 3.17 5.94
N LEU A 31 8.42 3.91 6.40
CA LEU A 31 9.31 3.41 7.45
C LEU A 31 8.56 3.10 8.76
N ASN A 32 7.52 3.87 9.08
CA ASN A 32 6.72 3.66 10.28
C ASN A 32 5.87 2.39 10.24
N THR A 33 5.65 1.77 9.08
CA THR A 33 4.97 0.45 9.00
C THR A 33 5.90 -0.72 9.31
N LEU A 34 7.21 -0.48 9.36
CA LEU A 34 8.24 -1.52 9.41
C LEU A 34 8.83 -1.68 10.79
N HIS A 35 9.33 -2.89 11.05
CA HIS A 35 10.08 -3.19 12.26
C HIS A 35 11.30 -2.26 12.36
N PRO A 36 11.61 -1.67 13.54
CA PRO A 36 12.70 -0.70 13.68
C PRO A 36 14.06 -1.19 13.16
N ALA A 37 14.36 -2.48 13.31
CA ALA A 37 15.62 -3.07 12.84
C ALA A 37 15.74 -3.12 11.29
N ASP A 38 14.60 -3.12 10.59
CA ASP A 38 14.55 -3.28 9.13
C ASP A 38 14.63 -1.94 8.39
N ARG A 39 14.26 -0.84 9.06
CA ARG A 39 14.18 0.51 8.48
C ARG A 39 15.49 0.99 7.86
N GLN A 40 16.63 0.53 8.38
CA GLN A 40 17.95 0.90 7.85
C GLN A 40 18.25 0.31 6.46
N TYR A 41 17.49 -0.70 6.03
CA TYR A 41 17.65 -1.35 4.73
C TYR A 41 16.65 -0.86 3.69
N VAL A 42 15.68 -0.04 4.10
CA VAL A 42 14.76 0.65 3.20
C VAL A 42 15.34 2.03 2.99
N ILE A 43 16.10 2.20 1.91
CA ILE A 43 16.72 3.47 1.53
C ILE A 43 16.28 3.89 0.14
N LEU A 44 16.44 5.18 -0.17
CA LEU A 44 16.15 5.70 -1.50
C LEU A 44 17.37 5.56 -2.41
N ASP A 45 17.13 5.12 -3.64
CA ASP A 45 18.11 5.12 -4.72
C ASP A 45 18.35 6.54 -5.27
N LYS A 46 19.17 6.64 -6.32
CA LYS A 46 19.48 7.92 -6.98
C LYS A 46 18.26 8.60 -7.64
N ASN A 47 17.19 7.84 -7.90
CA ASN A 47 15.96 8.31 -8.54
C ASN A 47 14.89 8.69 -7.51
N GLY A 48 15.12 8.43 -6.22
CA GLY A 48 14.15 8.66 -5.15
C GLY A 48 13.21 7.48 -4.89
N ASN A 49 13.52 6.32 -5.46
CA ASN A 49 12.74 5.09 -5.34
C ASN A 49 13.30 4.20 -4.24
N ILE A 50 12.49 3.31 -3.65
CA ILE A 50 13.02 2.36 -2.66
C ILE A 50 14.01 1.40 -3.35
N ASP A 51 15.22 1.29 -2.81
CA ASP A 51 16.27 0.44 -3.38
C ASP A 51 16.02 -1.05 -3.07
N TYR A 52 15.57 -1.80 -4.09
CA TYR A 52 15.33 -3.24 -3.99
C TYR A 52 16.58 -4.03 -3.58
N ALA A 53 17.76 -3.68 -4.11
CA ALA A 53 18.98 -4.43 -3.85
C ALA A 53 19.42 -4.31 -2.39
N MET A 54 19.21 -3.13 -1.79
CA MET A 54 19.45 -2.89 -0.37
C MET A 54 18.49 -3.67 0.52
N MET A 55 17.19 -3.71 0.17
CA MET A 55 16.23 -4.52 0.93
C MET A 55 16.57 -6.01 0.85
N LYS A 56 16.86 -6.51 -0.35
CA LYS A 56 17.18 -7.93 -0.58
C LYS A 56 18.45 -8.41 0.14
N ALA A 57 19.33 -7.50 0.55
CA ALA A 57 20.54 -7.84 1.30
C ALA A 57 20.28 -8.15 2.78
N HIS A 58 19.05 -7.96 3.28
CA HIS A 58 18.65 -8.20 4.66
C HIS A 58 17.51 -9.21 4.75
N ASP A 59 17.67 -10.19 5.62
CA ASP A 59 16.61 -11.15 5.94
C ASP A 59 15.77 -10.62 7.10
N SER A 60 14.46 -10.57 6.92
CA SER A 60 13.48 -10.20 7.95
C SER A 60 12.32 -11.19 7.99
N ASP A 61 11.75 -11.40 9.18
CA ASP A 61 10.52 -12.13 9.42
C ASP A 61 9.28 -11.21 9.51
N SER A 62 9.47 -9.88 9.38
CA SER A 62 8.39 -8.88 9.27
C SER A 62 7.55 -9.12 8.02
N GLU A 63 6.24 -9.36 8.18
CA GLU A 63 5.34 -9.55 7.03
C GLU A 63 5.27 -8.25 6.21
N ASN A 64 5.24 -7.09 6.88
CA ASN A 64 5.25 -5.78 6.20
C ASN A 64 6.53 -5.55 5.40
N TYR A 65 7.70 -5.90 5.94
CA TYR A 65 8.97 -5.78 5.21
C TYR A 65 9.02 -6.68 3.99
N ILE A 66 8.62 -7.94 4.14
CA ILE A 66 8.56 -8.91 3.04
C ILE A 66 7.59 -8.43 1.95
N CYS A 67 6.42 -7.92 2.34
CA CYS A 67 5.46 -7.35 1.39
C CYS A 67 6.05 -6.15 0.66
N LEU A 68 6.68 -5.21 1.37
CA LEU A 68 7.31 -4.05 0.76
C LEU A 68 8.42 -4.47 -0.22
N MET A 69 9.29 -5.40 0.17
CA MET A 69 10.38 -5.90 -0.68
C MET A 69 9.85 -6.51 -1.98
N ASP A 70 8.76 -7.29 -1.89
CA ASP A 70 8.12 -7.91 -3.05
C ASP A 70 7.44 -6.87 -3.95
N LEU A 71 6.81 -5.84 -3.37
CA LEU A 71 6.29 -4.68 -4.10
C LEU A 71 7.40 -3.89 -4.80
N THR A 72 8.55 -3.69 -4.17
CA THR A 72 9.70 -2.99 -4.77
C THR A 72 10.34 -3.80 -5.89
N GLY A 73 10.23 -5.14 -5.86
CA GLY A 73 10.71 -6.00 -6.95
C GLY A 73 9.68 -6.29 -8.04
N SER A 74 8.55 -5.56 -8.06
CA SER A 74 7.38 -5.79 -8.90
C SER A 74 7.61 -5.34 -10.36
N ASP A 75 6.75 -5.79 -11.29
CA ASP A 75 6.61 -5.21 -12.64
C ASP A 75 5.52 -4.11 -12.70
N LEU A 76 4.98 -3.75 -11.54
CA LEU A 76 4.00 -2.68 -11.31
C LEU A 76 4.59 -1.63 -10.38
N VAL A 77 4.50 -0.36 -10.77
CA VAL A 77 4.92 0.80 -9.96
C VAL A 77 3.86 1.11 -8.90
N PHE A 78 4.31 1.45 -7.69
CA PHE A 78 3.47 1.90 -6.58
C PHE A 78 3.88 3.29 -6.11
N ASN A 79 3.07 4.31 -6.42
CA ASN A 79 3.29 5.67 -5.95
C ASN A 79 2.57 5.89 -4.61
N VAL A 80 3.30 6.30 -3.57
CA VAL A 80 2.77 6.57 -2.23
C VAL A 80 2.74 8.08 -1.99
N ASN A 81 1.54 8.60 -1.71
CA ASN A 81 1.28 10.04 -1.63
C ASN A 81 0.59 10.39 -0.30
N ILE A 82 1.07 11.44 0.38
CA ILE A 82 0.44 11.98 1.59
C ILE A 82 -0.26 13.30 1.24
N GLN A 83 -1.50 13.21 0.79
CA GLN A 83 -2.28 14.38 0.33
C GLN A 83 -3.78 14.14 0.39
N GLU A 84 -4.55 15.21 0.54
CA GLU A 84 -6.01 15.16 0.68
C GLU A 84 -6.73 14.94 -0.67
N LYS A 85 -6.21 15.53 -1.74
CA LYS A 85 -6.84 15.51 -3.07
C LYS A 85 -6.03 14.66 -4.02
N TYR A 86 -6.69 13.95 -4.92
CA TYR A 86 -6.08 13.27 -6.04
C TYR A 86 -6.87 13.62 -7.29
N THR A 87 -6.19 14.30 -8.22
CA THR A 87 -6.77 14.89 -9.44
C THR A 87 -6.81 13.92 -10.61
N ASP A 88 -6.13 12.79 -10.49
CA ASP A 88 -5.87 11.89 -11.61
C ASP A 88 -6.36 10.49 -11.29
N TYR A 89 -7.69 10.30 -11.33
CA TYR A 89 -8.30 8.96 -11.31
C TYR A 89 -9.22 8.78 -12.51
N MET A 90 -9.38 7.56 -13.03
CA MET A 90 -10.44 7.27 -14.00
C MET A 90 -11.70 6.81 -13.28
N ASN A 91 -12.86 7.32 -13.71
CA ASN A 91 -14.16 6.83 -13.26
C ASN A 91 -14.46 5.45 -13.87
N GLU A 92 -15.63 4.89 -13.57
CA GLU A 92 -16.04 3.58 -14.09
C GLU A 92 -16.27 3.56 -15.61
N GLN A 93 -16.51 4.74 -16.19
CA GLN A 93 -16.69 4.95 -17.63
C GLN A 93 -15.34 5.09 -18.37
N GLY A 94 -14.22 5.10 -17.65
CA GLY A 94 -12.88 5.26 -18.22
C GLY A 94 -12.51 6.71 -18.55
N GLU A 95 -13.25 7.68 -18.01
CA GLU A 95 -12.97 9.11 -18.16
C GLU A 95 -12.17 9.61 -16.96
N SER A 96 -11.24 10.54 -17.17
CA SER A 96 -10.56 11.24 -16.08
C SER A 96 -11.57 11.97 -15.20
N GLY A 97 -11.52 11.68 -13.90
CA GLY A 97 -12.28 12.35 -12.86
C GLY A 97 -11.38 13.32 -12.10
N ASP A 98 -11.80 14.58 -12.01
CA ASP A 98 -10.93 15.67 -11.51
C ASP A 98 -11.18 16.07 -10.04
N ASN A 99 -11.85 15.25 -9.22
CA ASN A 99 -12.23 15.66 -7.84
C ASN A 99 -12.18 14.54 -6.79
N GLY A 100 -11.23 13.62 -6.92
CA GLY A 100 -10.98 12.61 -5.90
C GLY A 100 -10.52 13.26 -4.61
N LYS A 101 -11.22 13.01 -3.51
CA LYS A 101 -10.93 13.65 -2.23
C LYS A 101 -11.05 12.66 -1.06
N LEU A 102 -10.01 12.62 -0.24
CA LEU A 102 -10.00 11.95 1.06
C LEU A 102 -10.69 12.84 2.11
N SER A 103 -11.21 12.21 3.15
CA SER A 103 -11.77 12.92 4.30
C SER A 103 -11.15 12.43 5.60
N TYR A 104 -11.15 13.30 6.59
CA TYR A 104 -10.60 13.06 7.91
C TYR A 104 -11.58 13.53 8.98
N CYS A 105 -11.70 12.72 10.01
CA CYS A 105 -12.38 13.03 11.25
C CYS A 105 -11.38 12.82 12.39
N GLU A 106 -11.34 13.78 13.31
CA GLU A 106 -10.52 13.75 14.52
C GLU A 106 -10.77 12.48 15.36
N PRO A 107 -9.82 12.08 16.23
CA PRO A 107 -9.98 10.95 17.14
C PRO A 107 -11.29 11.00 17.95
N ASP A 108 -12.03 9.89 17.94
CA ASP A 108 -13.17 9.64 18.81
C ASP A 108 -13.03 8.24 19.44
N ASP A 109 -13.22 8.15 20.76
CA ASP A 109 -13.15 6.89 21.52
C ASP A 109 -14.11 5.81 20.97
N PHE A 110 -15.23 6.23 20.36
CA PHE A 110 -16.18 5.32 19.71
C PHE A 110 -15.59 4.59 18.49
N PHE A 111 -14.62 5.19 17.79
CA PHE A 111 -14.00 4.63 16.59
C PHE A 111 -12.66 3.93 16.86
N VAL A 112 -12.18 3.89 18.11
CA VAL A 112 -10.92 3.23 18.47
C VAL A 112 -11.01 1.72 18.23
N ASP A 113 -10.19 1.20 17.31
CA ASP A 113 -10.20 -0.22 16.91
C ASP A 113 -8.97 -0.99 17.43
N ASN A 114 -8.76 -1.02 18.75
CA ASN A 114 -7.61 -1.71 19.36
C ASN A 114 -7.61 -3.24 19.13
N ASP A 115 -8.78 -3.83 18.88
CA ASP A 115 -8.93 -5.26 18.63
C ASP A 115 -8.71 -5.64 17.15
N PHE A 116 -8.53 -4.65 16.27
CA PHE A 116 -8.43 -4.82 14.81
C PHE A 116 -9.61 -5.63 14.27
N SER A 117 -10.80 -5.23 14.69
CA SER A 117 -12.08 -5.87 14.40
C SER A 117 -12.71 -5.35 13.11
N SER A 118 -12.34 -4.13 12.71
CA SER A 118 -12.85 -3.45 11.51
C SER A 118 -11.70 -3.21 10.52
N PRO A 119 -11.82 -3.63 9.25
CA PRO A 119 -10.75 -3.38 8.27
C PRO A 119 -10.47 -1.88 8.13
N SER A 120 -11.52 -1.06 8.13
CA SER A 120 -11.45 0.40 8.01
C SER A 120 -11.37 1.15 9.35
N GLY A 121 -11.15 0.44 10.46
CA GLY A 121 -10.88 1.08 11.74
C GLY A 121 -9.44 1.58 11.84
N LEU A 122 -9.15 2.45 12.80
CA LEU A 122 -7.79 2.82 13.20
C LEU A 122 -7.66 2.73 14.72
N THR A 123 -6.50 2.34 15.23
CA THR A 123 -6.32 2.23 16.69
C THR A 123 -6.22 3.59 17.39
N THR A 124 -6.14 4.67 16.62
CA THR A 124 -6.11 6.06 17.09
C THR A 124 -7.50 6.67 17.24
N GLY A 125 -8.56 6.01 16.76
CA GLY A 125 -9.92 6.54 16.74
C GLY A 125 -10.18 7.57 15.63
N GLU A 126 -9.18 7.86 14.80
CA GLU A 126 -9.33 8.70 13.61
C GLU A 126 -10.19 7.97 12.56
N SER A 127 -10.99 8.71 11.80
CA SER A 127 -11.91 8.12 10.82
C SER A 127 -12.11 8.98 9.58
N GLY A 128 -13.06 8.61 8.71
CA GLY A 128 -13.28 9.22 7.40
C GLY A 128 -12.78 8.34 6.25
N LYS A 129 -12.79 8.87 5.04
CA LYS A 129 -12.14 8.25 3.88
C LYS A 129 -10.67 8.67 3.89
N TYR A 130 -9.92 8.16 4.85
CA TYR A 130 -8.57 8.62 5.16
C TYR A 130 -7.48 8.01 4.26
N GLY A 131 -7.82 6.99 3.48
CA GLY A 131 -6.93 6.30 2.57
C GLY A 131 -7.67 5.84 1.31
N THR A 132 -6.93 5.70 0.20
CA THR A 132 -7.42 4.99 -0.98
C THR A 132 -6.27 4.49 -1.84
N THR A 133 -6.48 3.37 -2.52
CA THR A 133 -5.57 2.83 -3.53
C THR A 133 -6.24 2.85 -4.91
N LEU A 134 -5.66 3.59 -5.85
CA LEU A 134 -6.05 3.57 -7.25
C LEU A 134 -5.26 2.46 -7.94
N LEU A 135 -5.96 1.42 -8.41
CA LEU A 135 -5.34 0.31 -9.13
C LEU A 135 -5.34 0.56 -10.65
N PRO A 136 -4.40 -0.02 -11.42
CA PRO A 136 -4.39 0.03 -12.88
C PRO A 136 -5.62 -0.58 -13.56
N GLY A 137 -5.99 -0.07 -14.75
CA GLY A 137 -7.07 -0.57 -15.59
C GLY A 137 -8.48 -0.15 -15.12
N ASN A 138 -9.53 -0.74 -15.69
CA ASN A 138 -10.91 -0.37 -15.39
C ASN A 138 -11.55 -1.35 -14.41
N GLY A 139 -11.89 -0.87 -13.21
CA GLY A 139 -12.65 -1.61 -12.21
C GLY A 139 -13.95 -0.90 -11.82
N SER A 140 -14.87 -1.67 -11.22
CA SER A 140 -16.19 -1.25 -10.73
C SER A 140 -16.16 -0.64 -9.32
N SER A 141 -14.99 -0.17 -8.87
CA SER A 141 -14.82 0.52 -7.57
C SER A 141 -14.88 2.04 -7.71
N GLY A 142 -15.03 2.58 -8.93
CA GLY A 142 -15.11 4.01 -9.22
C GLY A 142 -13.83 4.83 -9.03
N VAL A 143 -12.71 4.20 -8.64
CA VAL A 143 -11.43 4.86 -8.42
C VAL A 143 -10.29 4.07 -9.08
N ASN A 144 -10.11 4.31 -10.38
CA ASN A 144 -9.09 3.66 -11.20
C ASN A 144 -7.86 4.57 -11.34
N SER A 145 -6.66 4.01 -11.45
CA SER A 145 -5.49 4.81 -11.83
C SER A 145 -5.64 5.31 -13.27
N VAL A 146 -5.14 6.52 -13.56
CA VAL A 146 -5.07 7.07 -14.93
C VAL A 146 -3.96 6.45 -15.77
N ASP A 147 -3.06 5.71 -15.15
CA ASP A 147 -1.91 5.08 -15.79
C ASP A 147 -1.82 3.59 -15.40
N ASN A 148 -0.73 2.96 -15.84
CA ASN A 148 -0.44 1.56 -15.52
C ASN A 148 0.20 1.38 -14.14
N ALA A 149 0.31 2.43 -13.32
CA ALA A 149 0.81 2.36 -11.95
C ALA A 149 -0.33 2.27 -10.93
N ALA A 150 -0.03 1.75 -9.75
CA ALA A 150 -0.89 1.87 -8.59
C ALA A 150 -0.54 3.15 -7.83
N HIS A 151 -1.54 3.88 -7.36
CA HIS A 151 -1.34 5.10 -6.57
C HIS A 151 -2.05 4.96 -5.22
N VAL A 152 -1.29 5.04 -4.14
CA VAL A 152 -1.78 5.02 -2.77
C VAL A 152 -1.80 6.45 -2.26
N PHE A 153 -2.95 6.88 -1.73
CA PHE A 153 -3.12 8.19 -1.12
C PHE A 153 -3.54 8.02 0.33
N ILE A 154 -2.86 8.74 1.22
CA ILE A 154 -3.17 8.79 2.65
C ILE A 154 -3.40 10.24 3.07
N HIS A 155 -4.42 10.48 3.89
CA HIS A 155 -4.80 11.82 4.29
C HIS A 155 -3.72 12.46 5.20
N PRO A 156 -3.29 13.72 4.94
CA PRO A 156 -2.18 14.35 5.63
C PRO A 156 -2.47 14.71 7.10
N SER A 157 -3.74 14.93 7.45
CA SER A 157 -4.13 15.27 8.83
C SER A 157 -4.11 14.11 9.82
N LEU A 158 -3.97 12.86 9.36
CA LEU A 158 -3.84 11.72 10.25
C LEU A 158 -2.60 11.85 11.15
N SER A 159 -2.65 11.33 12.37
CA SER A 159 -1.51 11.15 13.25
C SER A 159 -0.44 10.24 12.63
N GLU A 160 0.78 10.21 13.16
CA GLU A 160 1.84 9.33 12.62
C GLU A 160 1.44 7.85 12.65
N ILE A 161 0.79 7.40 13.73
CA ILE A 161 0.25 6.05 13.86
C ILE A 161 -0.89 5.83 12.86
N GLY A 162 -1.83 6.78 12.79
CA GLY A 162 -2.96 6.72 11.86
C GLY A 162 -2.51 6.63 10.40
N LYS A 163 -1.51 7.43 9.99
CA LYS A 163 -0.93 7.39 8.65
C LYS A 163 -0.29 6.03 8.35
N ALA A 164 0.50 5.49 9.27
CA ALA A 164 1.18 4.21 9.09
C ALA A 164 0.17 3.05 9.02
N GLU A 165 -0.83 3.04 9.89
CA GLU A 165 -1.93 2.08 9.85
C GLU A 165 -2.73 2.16 8.55
N ALA A 166 -3.11 3.37 8.13
CA ALA A 166 -3.82 3.61 6.88
C ALA A 166 -2.99 3.16 5.68
N LEU A 167 -1.69 3.47 5.66
CA LEU A 167 -0.80 2.99 4.61
C LEU A 167 -0.70 1.47 4.61
N SER A 168 -0.67 0.83 5.78
CA SER A 168 -0.64 -0.63 5.88
C SER A 168 -1.89 -1.27 5.27
N HIS A 169 -3.06 -0.66 5.49
CA HIS A 169 -4.31 -1.06 4.84
C HIS A 169 -4.23 -0.91 3.32
N GLU A 170 -3.86 0.27 2.85
CA GLU A 170 -3.91 0.61 1.43
C GLU A 170 -2.83 -0.12 0.62
N LEU A 171 -1.57 -0.03 1.04
CA LEU A 171 -0.44 -0.60 0.33
C LEU A 171 -0.36 -2.12 0.49
N TYR A 172 -0.41 -2.65 1.73
CA TYR A 172 -0.23 -4.08 1.97
C TYR A 172 -1.53 -4.88 1.93
N GLY A 173 -2.69 -4.23 2.06
CA GLY A 173 -3.99 -4.84 1.77
C GLY A 173 -4.30 -4.80 0.28
N HIS A 174 -4.63 -3.62 -0.23
CA HIS A 174 -5.08 -3.46 -1.63
C HIS A 174 -3.92 -3.60 -2.63
N GLY A 175 -2.84 -2.83 -2.44
CA GLY A 175 -1.70 -2.81 -3.37
C GLY A 175 -1.02 -4.18 -3.54
N TYR A 176 -0.67 -4.82 -2.43
CA TYR A 176 0.01 -6.12 -2.42
C TYR A 176 -0.86 -7.26 -2.94
N LEU A 177 -2.15 -7.33 -2.58
CA LEU A 177 -3.01 -8.37 -3.15
C LEU A 177 -3.25 -8.16 -4.65
N TYR A 178 -3.36 -6.91 -5.12
CA TYR A 178 -3.38 -6.68 -6.56
C TYR A 178 -2.03 -7.04 -7.20
N HIS A 179 -0.90 -6.78 -6.52
CA HIS A 179 0.43 -7.21 -6.94
C HIS A 179 0.47 -8.74 -7.14
N LYS A 180 -0.04 -9.52 -6.20
CA LYS A 180 0.02 -10.99 -6.26
C LYS A 180 -0.93 -11.62 -7.26
N TYR A 181 -2.12 -11.06 -7.43
CA TYR A 181 -3.20 -11.73 -8.15
C TYR A 181 -3.60 -11.05 -9.47
N ARG A 182 -3.18 -9.79 -9.70
CA ARG A 182 -3.66 -8.92 -10.80
C ARG A 182 -5.20 -8.91 -10.88
N ASN A 183 -5.86 -9.04 -9.72
CA ASN A 183 -7.30 -9.24 -9.61
C ASN A 183 -7.90 -8.28 -8.58
N ARG A 184 -8.74 -7.37 -9.06
CA ARG A 184 -9.39 -6.33 -8.24
C ARG A 184 -10.42 -6.88 -7.26
N THR A 185 -11.09 -7.97 -7.62
CA THR A 185 -12.06 -8.62 -6.74
C THR A 185 -11.36 -9.21 -5.52
N VAL A 186 -10.17 -9.78 -5.72
CA VAL A 186 -9.32 -10.29 -4.61
C VAL A 186 -8.79 -9.14 -3.77
N ALA A 187 -8.36 -8.06 -4.41
CA ALA A 187 -7.77 -6.90 -3.77
C ALA A 187 -8.80 -5.86 -3.29
N GLY A 188 -10.11 -6.12 -3.30
CA GLY A 188 -11.15 -5.14 -2.99
C GLY A 188 -12.13 -5.63 -1.92
N HIS A 189 -12.66 -4.72 -1.11
CA HIS A 189 -13.70 -5.06 -0.12
C HIS A 189 -14.97 -5.58 -0.79
N GLN A 190 -15.61 -6.58 -0.19
CA GLN A 190 -16.84 -7.20 -0.71
C GLN A 190 -17.92 -7.26 0.36
N TYR A 191 -18.89 -6.36 0.30
CA TYR A 191 -19.89 -6.24 1.36
C TYR A 191 -21.16 -7.05 1.08
N ILE A 192 -21.57 -7.85 2.07
CA ILE A 192 -22.96 -8.32 2.20
C ILE A 192 -23.53 -7.65 3.45
N GLY A 193 -24.47 -6.72 3.24
CA GLY A 193 -24.88 -5.80 4.30
C GLY A 193 -23.70 -4.93 4.75
N SER A 194 -23.44 -4.88 6.05
CA SER A 194 -22.27 -4.17 6.63
C SER A 194 -21.04 -5.05 6.81
N THR A 195 -21.11 -6.34 6.45
CA THR A 195 -20.00 -7.27 6.65
C THR A 195 -19.16 -7.36 5.40
N ASP A 196 -17.87 -7.03 5.52
CA ASP A 196 -16.89 -7.37 4.49
C ASP A 196 -16.61 -8.88 4.51
N THR A 197 -16.95 -9.52 3.40
CA THR A 197 -16.88 -10.96 3.16
C THR A 197 -15.58 -11.38 2.45
N ASN A 198 -14.74 -10.44 2.04
CA ASN A 198 -13.42 -10.76 1.50
C ASN A 198 -12.44 -11.11 2.63
N ILE A 199 -12.48 -12.38 3.05
CA ILE A 199 -11.68 -12.89 4.18
C ILE A 199 -10.17 -12.72 3.93
N LEU A 200 -9.70 -12.96 2.71
CA LEU A 200 -8.28 -12.86 2.38
C LEU A 200 -7.78 -11.42 2.56
N LEU A 201 -8.48 -10.45 1.97
CA LEU A 201 -8.15 -9.03 2.10
C LEU A 201 -8.16 -8.60 3.57
N ARG A 202 -9.21 -8.93 4.31
CA ARG A 202 -9.32 -8.60 5.73
C ARG A 202 -8.16 -9.15 6.55
N GLN A 203 -7.77 -10.41 6.33
CA GLN A 203 -6.67 -11.03 7.06
C GLN A 203 -5.34 -10.33 6.78
N HIS A 204 -5.06 -9.97 5.53
CA HIS A 204 -3.87 -9.20 5.17
C HIS A 204 -3.87 -7.81 5.82
N ILE A 205 -4.97 -7.06 5.72
CA ILE A 205 -5.10 -5.74 6.36
C ILE A 205 -4.87 -5.85 7.87
N PHE A 206 -5.50 -6.82 8.54
CA PHE A 206 -5.36 -6.97 9.98
C PHE A 206 -3.94 -7.33 10.41
N ARG A 207 -3.25 -8.22 9.70
CA ARG A 207 -1.86 -8.55 10.02
C ARG A 207 -0.95 -7.34 9.83
N ALA A 208 -1.08 -6.68 8.69
CA ALA A 208 -0.26 -5.52 8.34
C ALA A 208 -0.45 -4.37 9.34
N ARG A 209 -1.70 -4.05 9.70
CA ARG A 209 -2.01 -3.02 10.70
C ARG A 209 -1.52 -3.40 12.09
N LYS A 210 -1.75 -4.65 12.54
CA LYS A 210 -1.29 -5.14 13.86
C LYS A 210 0.21 -5.01 14.00
N GLU A 211 0.93 -5.46 12.98
CA GLU A 211 2.37 -5.41 12.94
C GLU A 211 2.87 -3.95 13.03
N THR A 212 2.35 -3.06 12.19
CA THR A 212 2.67 -1.62 12.21
C THR A 212 2.47 -0.99 13.58
N VAL A 213 1.30 -1.21 14.20
CA VAL A 213 0.96 -0.62 15.50
C VAL A 213 1.90 -1.13 16.60
N SER A 214 2.32 -2.39 16.53
CA SER A 214 3.23 -2.99 17.52
C SER A 214 4.59 -2.29 17.59
N TYR A 215 5.00 -1.57 16.54
CA TYR A 215 6.27 -0.84 16.47
C TYR A 215 6.17 0.61 16.92
N LEU A 216 4.95 1.14 17.08
CA LEU A 216 4.71 2.55 17.36
C LEU A 216 4.05 2.78 18.73
N LYS A 217 3.27 1.82 19.24
CA LYS A 217 2.75 1.88 20.61
C LYS A 217 3.82 1.40 21.60
N LYS A 218 4.12 2.25 22.59
CA LYS A 218 5.00 1.94 23.73
C LYS A 218 4.19 1.48 24.94
#